data_AF-G4YWY8-F1
#
_entry.id   AF-G4YWY8-F1
#
_cell.length_a   1.000
_cell.length_b   1.000
_cell.length_c   1.000
_cell.angle_alpha   90.00
_cell.angle_beta   90.00
_cell.angle_gamma   90.00
#
_symmetry.space_group_name_H-M   'P 1'
#
loop_
_entity.id
_entity.type
_entity.pdbx_description
1 polymer ?
#
loop_
_entity_poly.entity_id
_entity_poly.type
_entity_poly.pdbx_seq_one_letter_code
_entity_poly.pdbx_strand_id
1 'polypeptide(L)'
;MGPTSAVEDSEPRRSLDAELGRRLSQLSDSAKFAVTLNEIQRVAIRGVYDSPEHDGATMYVVDRRLLHEQDQERPECRAQRRYSDFRALRRQICEVVDVADDQMHPVWCSYCCRVLWLATYGGFPSRVPNRGVVATCTGWHRLVTRSRKHKLEHFINELLAAAKDESYRHGSAQCQRFVTVSQLLQAFLLEPHAQAS
;
A
#
# COMPACT_ATOMS: atom_id res chain seq x y z
N MET A 1 31.97 40.22 16.66
CA MET A 1 30.90 40.94 15.94
C MET A 1 31.01 40.51 14.49
N GLY A 2 30.37 39.48 13.94
CA GLY A 2 29.06 38.87 14.13
C GLY A 2 28.32 39.04 12.79
N PRO A 3 28.26 38.03 11.89
CA PRO A 3 27.43 38.13 10.70
C PRO A 3 26.00 37.73 11.05
N THR A 4 25.07 38.57 10.60
CA THR A 4 23.63 38.46 10.75
C THR A 4 23.07 37.22 10.07
N SER A 5 22.21 36.55 10.82
CA SER A 5 21.41 35.38 10.47
C SER A 5 20.53 35.59 9.24
N ALA A 6 20.69 34.75 8.22
CA ALA A 6 19.68 34.51 7.20
C ALA A 6 18.62 33.56 7.79
N VAL A 7 17.43 34.07 8.08
CA VAL A 7 16.27 33.27 8.49
C VAL A 7 15.09 33.68 7.62
N GLU A 8 15.10 33.29 6.34
CA GLU A 8 13.94 33.46 5.46
C GLU A 8 13.93 32.36 4.40
N ASP A 9 13.51 31.13 4.75
CA ASP A 9 13.01 30.18 3.73
C ASP A 9 12.14 29.01 4.25
N SER A 10 11.52 29.12 5.44
CA SER A 10 10.73 28.01 6.04
C SER A 10 9.22 28.25 6.10
N GLU A 11 8.75 29.43 5.75
CA GLU A 11 7.34 29.84 5.80
C GLU A 11 6.46 29.35 4.62
N PRO A 12 6.91 29.33 3.35
CA PRO A 12 6.00 29.08 2.22
C PRO A 12 5.54 27.61 2.14
N ARG A 13 6.35 26.67 2.60
CA ARG A 13 6.00 25.23 2.62
C ARG A 13 4.94 24.90 3.67
N ARG A 14 5.02 25.51 4.86
CA ARG A 14 4.03 25.30 5.93
C ARG A 14 2.67 25.89 5.59
N SER A 15 2.60 26.99 4.84
CA SER A 15 1.33 27.61 4.45
C SER A 15 0.61 26.83 3.35
N LEU A 16 1.35 26.25 2.40
CA LEU A 16 0.81 25.36 1.38
C LEU A 16 0.24 24.08 1.97
N ASP A 17 0.93 23.45 2.91
CA ASP A 17 0.42 22.26 3.63
C ASP A 17 -0.84 22.57 4.45
N ALA A 18 -0.91 23.75 5.08
CA ALA A 18 -2.08 24.18 5.84
C ALA A 18 -3.31 24.48 4.95
N GLU A 19 -3.09 25.04 3.76
CA GLU A 19 -4.13 25.31 2.76
C GLU A 19 -4.61 24.03 2.07
N LEU A 20 -3.69 23.11 1.73
CA LEU A 20 -4.01 21.75 1.28
C LEU A 20 -4.81 21.01 2.35
N GLY A 21 -4.40 21.07 3.61
CA GLY A 21 -5.14 20.47 4.74
C GLY A 21 -6.57 21.00 4.84
N ARG A 22 -6.78 22.31 4.70
CA ARG A 22 -8.12 22.92 4.68
C ARG A 22 -8.96 22.50 3.47
N ARG A 23 -8.37 22.42 2.28
CA ARG A 23 -9.06 21.98 1.06
C ARG A 23 -9.43 20.50 1.11
N LEU A 24 -8.53 19.65 1.61
CA LEU A 24 -8.79 18.23 1.84
C LEU A 24 -9.90 18.02 2.88
N SER A 25 -10.02 18.91 3.88
CA SER A 25 -11.10 18.86 4.88
C SER A 25 -12.49 19.09 4.28
N GLN A 26 -12.58 19.75 3.13
CA GLN A 26 -13.84 20.03 2.42
C GLN A 26 -14.21 18.96 1.39
N LEU A 27 -13.32 17.99 1.12
CA LEU A 27 -13.58 16.90 0.19
C LEU A 27 -14.41 15.79 0.86
N SER A 28 -15.22 15.08 0.07
CA SER A 28 -15.81 13.82 0.50
C SER A 28 -14.71 12.83 0.88
N ASP A 29 -14.97 11.93 1.82
CA ASP A 29 -14.00 10.88 2.19
C ASP A 29 -13.57 10.05 0.98
N SER A 30 -14.43 9.97 -0.04
CA SER A 30 -14.11 9.34 -1.32
C SER A 30 -13.09 10.09 -2.16
N ALA A 31 -13.07 11.42 -2.10
CA ALA A 31 -12.09 12.24 -2.80
C ALA A 31 -10.75 12.32 -2.02
N LYS A 32 -10.78 12.22 -0.69
CA LYS A 32 -9.56 12.22 0.14
C LYS A 32 -8.63 11.04 -0.16
N PHE A 33 -9.16 9.81 -0.18
CA PHE A 33 -8.32 8.63 -0.49
C PHE A 33 -7.77 8.69 -1.91
N ALA A 34 -8.57 9.21 -2.85
CA ALA A 34 -8.21 9.31 -4.25
C ALA A 34 -7.02 10.25 -4.45
N VAL A 35 -7.02 11.41 -3.79
CA VAL A 35 -5.90 12.35 -3.81
C VAL A 35 -4.64 11.68 -3.24
N THR A 36 -4.73 11.05 -2.06
CA THR A 36 -3.56 10.44 -1.42
C THR A 36 -2.97 9.28 -2.22
N LEU A 37 -3.80 8.40 -2.80
CA LEU A 37 -3.29 7.32 -3.65
C LEU A 37 -2.71 7.84 -4.97
N ASN A 38 -3.24 8.95 -5.49
CA ASN A 38 -2.74 9.55 -6.72
C ASN A 38 -1.33 10.14 -6.55
N GLU A 39 -1.01 10.69 -5.38
CA GLU A 39 0.34 11.17 -5.03
C GLU A 39 1.39 10.05 -5.04
N ILE A 40 0.99 8.80 -4.79
CA ILE A 40 1.89 7.64 -4.82
C ILE A 40 2.16 7.25 -6.28
N GLN A 41 3.40 7.43 -6.72
CA GLN A 41 3.86 6.97 -8.03
C GLN A 41 3.97 5.44 -8.06
N ARG A 42 4.68 4.87 -7.08
CA ARG A 42 4.89 3.42 -6.95
C ARG A 42 5.21 3.02 -5.51
N VAL A 43 5.02 1.76 -5.21
CA VAL A 43 5.45 1.14 -3.96
C VAL A 43 6.67 0.26 -4.20
N ALA A 44 7.66 0.32 -3.31
CA ALA A 44 8.85 -0.52 -3.36
C ALA A 44 9.08 -1.18 -2.00
N ILE A 45 9.37 -2.48 -2.00
CA ILE A 45 9.78 -3.19 -0.79
C ILE A 45 11.29 -3.09 -0.66
N ARG A 46 11.84 -2.10 0.05
CA ARG A 46 13.30 -1.88 0.07
C ARG A 46 14.07 -2.95 0.84
N GLY A 47 13.53 -3.39 1.97
CA GLY A 47 14.20 -4.28 2.91
C GLY A 47 13.33 -5.42 3.38
N VAL A 48 13.99 -6.49 3.79
CA VAL A 48 13.40 -7.63 4.50
C VAL A 48 14.33 -7.97 5.66
N TYR A 49 13.80 -8.04 6.87
CA TYR A 49 14.55 -8.42 8.07
C TYR A 49 13.65 -9.16 9.04
N ASP A 50 14.23 -9.96 9.93
CA ASP A 50 13.48 -10.62 10.99
C ASP A 50 13.44 -9.71 12.23
N SER A 51 12.26 -9.45 12.77
CA SER A 51 12.11 -8.60 13.95
C SER A 51 12.23 -9.43 15.23
N PRO A 52 13.18 -9.13 16.12
CA PRO A 52 13.33 -9.85 17.39
C PRO A 52 12.14 -9.61 18.33
N GLU A 53 11.49 -8.44 18.23
CA GLU A 53 10.32 -8.06 19.04
C GLU A 53 9.07 -8.86 18.68
N HIS A 54 8.98 -9.39 17.46
CA HIS A 54 7.79 -10.05 16.93
C HIS A 54 8.00 -11.56 16.73
N ASP A 55 8.57 -12.25 17.73
CA ASP A 55 8.86 -13.69 17.68
C ASP A 55 9.72 -14.08 16.45
N GLY A 56 10.62 -13.19 16.03
CA GLY A 56 11.46 -13.37 14.83
C GLY A 56 10.70 -13.27 13.50
N ALA A 57 9.51 -12.66 13.47
CA ALA A 57 8.71 -12.54 12.25
C ALA A 57 9.44 -11.75 11.16
N THR A 58 9.36 -12.24 9.92
CA THR A 58 9.92 -11.54 8.76
C THR A 58 9.08 -10.29 8.44
N MET A 59 9.72 -9.14 8.57
CA MET A 59 9.21 -7.80 8.30
C MET A 59 9.59 -7.35 6.89
N TYR A 60 8.63 -6.75 6.19
CA TYR A 60 8.78 -6.12 4.89
C TYR A 60 8.72 -4.61 5.06
N VAL A 61 9.73 -3.95 4.53
CA VAL A 61 9.85 -2.49 4.51
C VAL A 61 9.19 -1.99 3.25
N VAL A 62 8.02 -1.38 3.38
CA VAL A 62 7.20 -0.88 2.28
C VAL A 62 7.39 0.63 2.19
N ASP A 63 8.09 1.07 1.14
CA ASP A 63 8.29 2.48 0.84
C ASP A 63 7.33 2.91 -0.26
N ARG A 64 6.71 4.06 -0.07
CA ARG A 64 5.95 4.75 -1.11
C ARG A 64 6.82 5.81 -1.76
N ARG A 65 6.93 5.78 -3.09
CA ARG A 65 7.57 6.84 -3.85
C ARG A 65 6.50 7.81 -4.31
N LEU A 66 6.60 9.06 -3.89
CA LEU A 66 5.66 10.11 -4.26
C LEU A 66 6.07 10.76 -5.58
N LEU A 67 5.10 11.25 -6.36
CA LEU A 67 5.33 11.86 -7.67
C LEU A 67 6.23 13.10 -7.61
N HIS A 68 6.18 13.85 -6.51
CA HIS A 68 6.86 15.14 -6.36
C HIS A 68 8.16 15.09 -5.53
N GLU A 69 8.59 13.90 -5.07
CA GLU A 69 9.77 13.73 -4.20
C GLU A 69 10.95 13.05 -4.91
N GLN A 70 11.20 13.36 -6.19
CA GLN A 70 12.28 12.70 -6.95
C GLN A 70 13.69 12.98 -6.41
N ASP A 71 13.88 14.01 -5.58
CA ASP A 71 15.20 14.50 -5.14
C ASP A 71 15.55 14.26 -3.66
N GLN A 72 14.67 13.65 -2.85
CA GLN A 72 15.02 13.29 -1.47
C GLN A 72 15.49 11.84 -1.36
N GLU A 73 16.74 11.63 -0.94
CA GLU A 73 17.38 10.31 -0.78
C GLU A 73 16.66 9.38 0.22
N ARG A 74 15.71 9.90 1.00
CA ARG A 74 14.95 9.16 2.00
C ARG A 74 13.47 9.50 1.90
N PRO A 75 12.61 8.63 1.32
CA PRO A 75 11.18 8.85 1.39
C PRO A 75 10.75 8.81 2.86
N GLU A 76 10.13 9.88 3.34
CA GLU A 76 9.81 10.10 4.76
C GLU A 76 8.77 9.13 5.31
N CYS A 77 8.11 8.32 4.46
CA CYS A 77 7.11 7.40 4.96
C CYS A 77 7.24 5.95 4.48
N ARG A 78 7.74 5.17 5.44
CA ARG A 78 8.09 3.76 5.36
C ARG A 78 7.18 2.98 6.28
N ALA A 79 6.26 2.22 5.71
CA ALA A 79 5.43 1.28 6.48
C ALA A 79 6.21 -0.03 6.68
N GLN A 80 6.08 -0.63 7.86
CA GLN A 80 6.61 -1.97 8.13
C GLN A 80 5.44 -2.95 8.18
N ARG A 81 5.52 -4.04 7.42
CA ARG A 81 4.42 -5.00 7.29
C ARG A 81 4.94 -6.42 7.43
N ARG A 82 4.23 -7.27 8.17
CA ARG A 82 4.46 -8.72 8.17
C ARG A 82 3.80 -9.34 6.95
N TYR A 83 4.25 -10.53 6.55
CA TYR A 83 3.55 -11.30 5.50
C TYR A 83 2.08 -11.57 5.85
N SER A 84 1.75 -11.72 7.14
CA SER A 84 0.37 -11.82 7.62
C SER A 84 -0.49 -10.61 7.26
N ASP A 85 0.10 -9.41 7.22
CA ASP A 85 -0.63 -8.17 6.98
C ASP A 85 -1.04 -8.09 5.50
N PHE A 86 -0.15 -8.48 4.58
CA PHE A 86 -0.49 -8.60 3.15
C PHE A 86 -1.59 -9.65 2.93
N ARG A 87 -1.57 -10.74 3.69
CA ARG A 87 -2.62 -11.77 3.62
C ARG A 87 -3.95 -11.25 4.18
N ALA A 88 -3.91 -10.46 5.24
CA ALA A 88 -5.09 -9.83 5.82
C ALA A 88 -5.70 -8.85 4.81
N LEU A 89 -4.89 -7.96 4.21
CA LEU A 89 -5.34 -7.06 3.14
C LEU A 89 -5.98 -7.84 1.99
N ARG A 90 -5.30 -8.87 1.48
CA ARG A 90 -5.84 -9.71 0.39
C ARG A 90 -7.18 -10.33 0.76
N ARG A 91 -7.32 -10.82 1.99
CA ARG A 91 -8.58 -11.42 2.48
C ARG A 91 -9.69 -10.39 2.55
N GLN A 92 -9.45 -9.23 3.17
CA GLN A 92 -10.42 -8.14 3.28
C GLN A 92 -10.88 -7.66 1.90
N ILE A 93 -9.96 -7.58 0.93
CA ILE A 93 -10.31 -7.25 -0.45
C ILE A 93 -11.26 -8.30 -1.04
N CYS A 94 -10.94 -9.60 -0.91
CA CYS A 94 -11.83 -10.67 -1.36
C CYS A 94 -13.21 -10.59 -0.70
N GLU A 95 -13.29 -10.33 0.60
CA GLU A 95 -14.56 -10.18 1.33
C GLU A 95 -15.40 -9.01 0.78
N VAL A 96 -14.77 -7.95 0.27
CA VAL A 96 -15.46 -6.80 -0.33
C VAL A 96 -15.93 -7.09 -1.77
N VAL A 97 -15.11 -7.77 -2.58
CA VAL A 97 -15.40 -7.96 -4.01
C VAL A 97 -16.10 -9.27 -4.34
N ASP A 98 -16.08 -10.26 -3.46
CA ASP A 98 -16.66 -11.60 -3.65
C ASP A 98 -17.71 -11.91 -2.57
N VAL A 99 -18.68 -10.99 -2.42
CA VAL A 99 -19.76 -11.09 -1.44
C VAL A 99 -20.76 -12.18 -1.87
N ALA A 100 -21.10 -13.08 -0.96
CA ALA A 100 -21.99 -14.21 -1.23
C ALA A 100 -23.37 -13.80 -1.76
N ASP A 101 -23.89 -12.66 -1.32
CA ASP A 101 -25.22 -12.14 -1.70
C ASP A 101 -25.22 -11.43 -3.06
N ASP A 102 -24.05 -11.14 -3.63
CA ASP A 102 -23.89 -10.41 -4.89
C ASP A 102 -22.66 -10.91 -5.67
N GLN A 103 -22.67 -12.22 -5.93
CA GLN A 103 -21.61 -12.97 -6.63
C GLN A 103 -21.51 -12.61 -8.12
N MET A 104 -22.58 -12.07 -8.71
CA MET A 104 -22.58 -11.68 -10.11
C MET A 104 -21.93 -10.31 -10.35
N HIS A 105 -21.72 -9.52 -9.30
CA HIS A 105 -21.13 -8.19 -9.43
C HIS A 105 -19.75 -8.18 -10.11
N PRO A 106 -18.78 -9.05 -9.76
CA PRO A 106 -17.51 -9.11 -10.49
C PRO A 106 -17.64 -9.50 -11.96
N VAL A 107 -18.74 -10.13 -12.37
CA VAL A 107 -18.98 -10.48 -13.78
C VAL A 107 -19.27 -9.23 -14.61
N TRP A 108 -19.96 -8.25 -14.03
CA TRP A 108 -20.41 -7.04 -14.75
C TRP A 108 -19.63 -5.77 -14.38
N CYS A 109 -18.93 -5.77 -13.23
CA CYS A 109 -18.10 -4.67 -12.79
C CYS A 109 -16.63 -4.93 -13.15
N SER A 110 -16.09 -4.16 -14.11
CA SER A 110 -14.70 -4.26 -14.57
C SER A 110 -13.69 -4.10 -13.44
N TYR A 111 -13.94 -3.18 -12.49
CA TYR A 111 -13.10 -2.98 -11.32
C TYR A 111 -13.07 -4.23 -10.42
N CYS A 112 -14.24 -4.73 -10.00
CA CYS A 112 -14.33 -5.89 -9.12
C CYS A 112 -13.80 -7.15 -9.79
N CYS A 113 -14.00 -7.32 -11.10
CA CYS A 113 -13.38 -8.37 -11.89
C CYS A 113 -11.84 -8.32 -11.79
N ARG A 114 -11.26 -7.14 -12.06
CA ARG A 114 -9.81 -6.92 -12.02
C ARG A 114 -9.23 -7.18 -10.63
N VAL A 115 -9.85 -6.61 -9.60
CA VAL A 115 -9.38 -6.75 -8.21
C VAL A 115 -9.51 -8.18 -7.71
N LEU A 116 -10.61 -8.87 -8.03
CA LEU A 116 -10.78 -10.28 -7.68
C LEU A 116 -9.71 -11.14 -8.36
N TRP A 117 -9.43 -10.91 -9.64
CA TRP A 117 -8.36 -11.61 -10.36
C TRP A 117 -6.99 -11.38 -9.71
N LEU A 118 -6.66 -10.13 -9.34
CA LEU A 118 -5.40 -9.81 -8.66
C LEU A 118 -5.27 -10.54 -7.31
N ALA A 119 -6.35 -10.60 -6.53
CA ALA A 119 -6.35 -11.22 -5.20
C ALA A 119 -6.30 -12.75 -5.25
N THR A 120 -6.83 -13.37 -6.30
CA THR A 120 -6.97 -14.83 -6.43
C THR A 120 -5.91 -15.47 -7.34
N TYR A 121 -5.70 -14.91 -8.52
CA TYR A 121 -4.87 -15.48 -9.59
C TYR A 121 -3.60 -14.67 -9.90
N GLY A 122 -3.48 -13.43 -9.40
CA GLY A 122 -2.36 -12.51 -9.65
C GLY A 122 -0.99 -12.92 -9.06
N GLY A 123 -0.76 -14.20 -8.78
CA GLY A 123 0.55 -14.70 -8.35
C GLY A 123 0.93 -14.38 -6.90
N PHE A 124 -0.05 -14.08 -6.03
CA PHE A 124 0.18 -13.82 -4.61
C PHE A 124 0.98 -14.96 -3.96
N PRO A 125 2.07 -14.67 -3.21
CA PRO A 125 2.99 -15.72 -2.74
C PRO A 125 2.32 -16.66 -1.74
N SER A 126 2.67 -17.95 -1.79
CA SER A 126 2.11 -19.00 -0.94
C SER A 126 2.66 -18.96 0.50
N ARG A 127 1.93 -19.63 1.41
CA ARG A 127 2.23 -19.73 2.85
C ARG A 127 3.44 -20.61 3.17
N VAL A 128 4.10 -21.20 2.16
CA VAL A 128 5.17 -22.20 2.38
C VAL A 128 6.17 -21.64 3.38
N PRO A 129 6.42 -22.36 4.50
CA PRO A 129 7.11 -21.81 5.63
C PRO A 129 8.54 -21.44 5.24
N ASN A 130 8.97 -20.27 5.72
CA ASN A 130 10.38 -19.87 5.70
C ASN A 130 11.16 -20.49 6.87
N ARG A 131 10.50 -21.26 7.74
CA ARG A 131 11.09 -21.84 8.96
C ARG A 131 11.12 -23.36 8.88
N GLY A 132 12.26 -23.93 9.26
CA GLY A 132 12.52 -25.38 9.29
C GLY A 132 13.89 -25.73 8.72
N VAL A 133 14.42 -26.90 9.11
CA VAL A 133 15.74 -27.41 8.72
C VAL A 133 15.94 -27.36 7.20
N VAL A 134 14.92 -27.68 6.42
CA VAL A 134 14.97 -27.68 4.95
C VAL A 134 15.12 -26.27 4.38
N ALA A 135 14.54 -25.24 5.02
CA ALA A 135 14.63 -23.86 4.56
C ALA A 135 15.99 -23.22 4.89
N THR A 136 16.60 -23.60 6.02
CA THR A 136 17.88 -23.06 6.51
C THR A 136 19.09 -23.77 5.91
N CYS A 137 19.02 -25.07 5.61
CA CYS A 137 20.19 -25.86 5.22
C CYS A 137 20.70 -25.65 3.78
N THR A 138 20.02 -24.90 2.93
CA THR A 138 20.34 -24.88 1.47
C THR A 138 20.41 -23.49 0.85
N GLY A 139 20.24 -22.40 1.62
CA GLY A 139 20.19 -21.04 1.05
C GLY A 139 18.91 -20.73 0.26
N TRP A 140 17.98 -21.69 0.15
CA TRP A 140 16.66 -21.53 -0.46
C TRP A 140 15.83 -20.45 0.23
N HIS A 141 16.01 -20.25 1.54
CA HIS A 141 15.37 -19.16 2.28
C HIS A 141 15.59 -17.79 1.62
N ARG A 142 16.79 -17.50 1.10
CA ARG A 142 17.07 -16.22 0.42
C ARG A 142 16.31 -16.09 -0.90
N LEU A 143 16.25 -17.16 -1.69
CA LEU A 143 15.52 -17.19 -2.96
C LEU A 143 14.00 -17.07 -2.73
N VAL A 144 13.45 -17.80 -1.76
CA VAL A 144 12.03 -17.73 -1.38
C VAL A 144 11.69 -16.33 -0.87
N THR A 145 12.55 -15.75 -0.04
CA THR A 145 12.34 -14.39 0.48
C THR A 145 12.39 -13.34 -0.63
N ARG A 146 13.33 -13.46 -1.58
CA ARG A 146 13.42 -12.56 -2.74
C ARG A 146 12.22 -12.71 -3.67
N SER A 147 11.80 -13.94 -3.96
CA SER A 147 10.61 -14.23 -4.77
C SER A 147 9.34 -13.68 -4.11
N ARG A 148 9.16 -13.93 -2.80
CA ARG A 148 8.03 -13.41 -2.01
C ARG A 148 8.03 -11.89 -2.01
N LYS A 149 9.17 -11.25 -1.73
CA LYS A 149 9.32 -9.79 -1.83
C LYS A 149 8.83 -9.27 -3.19
N HIS A 150 9.33 -9.83 -4.28
CA HIS A 150 8.97 -9.39 -5.62
C HIS A 150 7.47 -9.55 -5.91
N LYS A 151 6.88 -10.70 -5.53
CA LYS A 151 5.45 -10.95 -5.71
C LYS A 151 4.57 -10.02 -4.87
N LEU A 152 4.96 -9.72 -3.63
CA LEU A 152 4.23 -8.77 -2.78
C LEU A 152 4.31 -7.35 -3.33
N GLU A 153 5.49 -6.93 -3.77
CA GLU A 153 5.69 -5.61 -4.41
C GLU A 153 4.84 -5.48 -5.68
N HIS A 154 4.83 -6.51 -6.53
CA HIS A 154 4.02 -6.55 -7.74
C HIS A 154 2.51 -6.48 -7.41
N PHE A 155 2.05 -7.30 -6.48
CA PHE A 155 0.64 -7.31 -6.03
C PHE A 155 0.16 -5.93 -5.57
N ILE A 156 0.94 -5.23 -4.73
CA ILE A 156 0.57 -3.90 -4.24
C ILE A 156 0.56 -2.86 -5.35
N ASN A 157 1.55 -2.88 -6.26
CA ASN A 157 1.58 -1.94 -7.37
C ASN A 157 0.42 -2.15 -8.35
N GLU A 158 0.01 -3.39 -8.61
CA GLU A 158 -1.16 -3.67 -9.44
C GLU A 158 -2.48 -3.20 -8.78
N LEU A 159 -2.61 -3.38 -7.46
CA LEU A 159 -3.74 -2.83 -6.71
C LEU A 159 -3.75 -1.29 -6.73
N LEU A 160 -2.58 -0.67 -6.56
CA LEU A 160 -2.45 0.78 -6.64
C LEU A 160 -2.82 1.29 -8.03
N ALA A 161 -2.36 0.62 -9.09
CA ALA A 161 -2.74 0.97 -10.46
C ALA A 161 -4.27 0.87 -10.65
N ALA A 162 -4.90 -0.21 -10.18
CA ALA A 162 -6.35 -0.36 -10.25
C ALA A 162 -7.12 0.70 -9.43
N ALA A 163 -6.60 1.14 -8.28
CA ALA A 163 -7.21 2.18 -7.45
C ALA A 163 -7.07 3.60 -8.03
N LYS A 164 -6.02 3.84 -8.84
CA LYS A 164 -5.76 5.10 -9.52
C LYS A 164 -6.47 5.23 -10.87
N ASP A 165 -6.89 4.11 -11.45
CA ASP A 165 -7.51 4.08 -12.77
C ASP A 165 -8.87 4.80 -12.77
N GLU A 166 -8.89 5.93 -13.46
CA GLU A 166 -10.04 6.83 -13.55
C GLU A 166 -11.19 6.24 -14.35
N SER A 167 -10.96 5.24 -15.20
CA SER A 167 -12.03 4.58 -15.96
C SER A 167 -13.08 3.93 -15.06
N TYR A 168 -12.66 3.49 -13.86
CA TYR A 168 -13.57 2.92 -12.86
C TYR A 168 -14.39 3.96 -12.09
N ARG A 169 -14.03 5.25 -12.18
CA ARG A 169 -14.70 6.35 -11.45
C ARG A 169 -15.83 7.01 -12.24
N HIS A 170 -15.84 6.87 -13.56
CA HIS A 170 -16.73 7.61 -14.45
C HIS A 170 -17.85 6.77 -15.10
N GLY A 171 -17.97 5.47 -14.76
CA GLY A 171 -19.09 4.62 -15.16
C GLY A 171 -20.38 4.94 -14.40
N SER A 172 -21.53 4.82 -15.06
CA SER A 172 -22.86 5.06 -14.47
C SER A 172 -23.05 4.25 -13.19
N ALA A 173 -23.15 4.97 -12.06
CA ALA A 173 -23.04 4.51 -10.67
C ALA A 173 -21.64 4.04 -10.26
N GLN A 174 -20.91 4.91 -9.55
CA GLN A 174 -19.61 4.58 -8.93
C GLN A 174 -19.77 3.33 -8.06
N CYS A 175 -19.01 2.29 -8.37
CA CYS A 175 -19.02 1.05 -7.59
C CYS A 175 -18.58 1.34 -6.14
N GLN A 176 -19.45 1.12 -5.15
CA GLN A 176 -19.10 1.40 -3.75
C GLN A 176 -17.93 0.55 -3.26
N ARG A 177 -17.75 -0.66 -3.81
CA ARG A 177 -16.62 -1.54 -3.51
C ARG A 177 -15.27 -0.91 -3.91
N PHE A 178 -15.25 -0.04 -4.92
CA PHE A 178 -14.06 0.76 -5.30
C PHE A 178 -13.58 1.64 -4.16
N VAL A 179 -14.51 2.33 -3.49
CA VAL A 179 -14.21 3.21 -2.36
C VAL A 179 -13.61 2.40 -1.21
N THR A 180 -14.26 1.30 -0.84
CA THR A 180 -13.81 0.45 0.28
C THR A 180 -12.44 -0.18 0.02
N VAL A 181 -12.20 -0.75 -1.18
CA VAL A 181 -10.90 -1.35 -1.52
C VAL A 181 -9.79 -0.29 -1.55
N SER A 182 -10.08 0.90 -2.07
CA SER A 182 -9.10 1.99 -2.09
C SER A 182 -8.74 2.48 -0.68
N GLN A 183 -9.73 2.55 0.22
CA GLN A 183 -9.49 2.86 1.64
C GLN A 183 -8.67 1.78 2.35
N LEU A 184 -8.95 0.49 2.11
CA LEU A 184 -8.14 -0.61 2.65
C LEU A 184 -6.68 -0.52 2.19
N LEU A 185 -6.45 -0.23 0.90
CA LEU A 185 -5.11 -0.05 0.36
C LEU A 185 -4.43 1.18 0.97
N GLN A 186 -5.15 2.30 1.11
CA GLN A 186 -4.64 3.52 1.72
C GLN A 186 -4.20 3.26 3.17
N ALA A 187 -5.06 2.65 4.00
CA ALA A 187 -4.72 2.29 5.38
C ALA A 187 -3.47 1.39 5.43
N PHE A 188 -3.41 0.39 4.55
CA PHE A 188 -2.25 -0.50 4.46
C PHE A 188 -0.94 0.21 4.08
N LEU A 189 -0.99 1.26 3.26
CA LEU A 189 0.20 2.00 2.82
C LEU A 189 0.61 3.13 3.76
N LEU A 190 -0.36 3.73 4.47
CA LEU A 190 -0.13 4.94 5.26
C LEU A 190 0.05 4.67 6.74
N GLU A 191 -0.67 3.72 7.31
CA GLU A 191 -0.60 3.46 8.75
C GLU A 191 0.78 2.88 9.12
N PRO A 192 1.50 3.49 10.07
CA PRO A 192 2.66 2.86 10.68
C PRO A 192 2.25 1.50 11.27
N HIS A 193 3.16 0.53 11.32
CA HIS A 193 2.88 -0.69 12.09
C HIS A 193 2.55 -0.24 13.52
N ALA A 194 1.32 -0.46 13.97
CA ALA A 194 0.99 -0.22 15.36
C ALA A 194 1.99 -1.05 16.18
N GLN A 195 2.82 -0.37 16.98
CA GLN A 195 3.55 -1.01 18.06
C GLN A 195 2.46 -1.60 18.97
N ALA A 196 2.11 -2.86 18.73
CA ALA A 196 1.26 -3.60 19.63
C ALA A 196 2.02 -3.69 20.94
N SER A 197 1.54 -2.92 21.91
CA SER A 197 1.99 -2.90 23.30
C SER A 197 1.81 -4.28 23.94
#